data_AF-A0A9D2PJX1-F1
#
_entry.id   AF-A0A9D2PJX1-F1
#
_cell.length_a   1.000
_cell.length_b   1.000
_cell.length_c   1.000
_cell.angle_alpha   90.00
_cell.angle_beta   90.00
_cell.angle_gamma   90.00
#
_symmetry.space_group_name_H-M   'P 1'
#
loop_
_entity.id
_entity.type
_entity.pdbx_description
1 polymer ?
#
loop_
_entity_poly.entity_id
_entity_poly.type
_entity_poly.pdbx_seq_one_letter_code
_entity_poly.pdbx_strand_id
1 'polypeptide(L)'
;MKMKKRIKQGAALLAALVLAAPAAAYRADAATPIETGRACSVAFEVSGSFDGLSDLEVLVDLYRLAEVDSSGSYTGLAGFEGLGLEDISSETTASEWEEKAAMAAEVIEQEDIEPAATSTAEEGFAGMEVGMYLVGAREVGTREAVYRFTPYLLALPGNAYGTGEGASDEWLYDVTTGLKPEQEALLTSIRIDKTLASYNETLGGASFIFQVEAVLGGESVYSDVVSLVFDGPGTQSLTVEGIPAGASVTVTEVYSGASYAASGEVSHTITAAAGEENPVSFTNTYDGSLTGGSSVVNHFVYTQPEEAGDDGSWSWQQQDDSRDVQG
;
A
#
# COMPACT_ATOMS: atom_id res chain seq x y z
N MET A 1 -92.51 -31.19 -24.27
CA MET A 1 -93.35 -30.32 -23.42
C MET A 1 -92.67 -28.95 -23.34
N LYS A 2 -93.42 -27.90 -23.72
CA LYS A 2 -93.14 -26.45 -23.71
C LYS A 2 -91.76 -25.97 -23.19
N MET A 3 -90.95 -25.31 -24.03
CA MET A 3 -90.94 -23.85 -24.23
C MET A 3 -90.17 -23.46 -25.49
N LYS A 4 -90.68 -22.44 -26.18
CA LYS A 4 -90.33 -21.91 -27.50
C LYS A 4 -89.83 -20.46 -27.35
N LYS A 5 -88.80 -20.09 -28.12
CA LYS A 5 -88.62 -18.85 -28.95
C LYS A 5 -87.09 -18.70 -29.19
N ARG A 6 -86.50 -18.86 -30.40
CA ARG A 6 -86.66 -18.15 -31.69
C ARG A 6 -86.78 -16.63 -31.49
N ILE A 7 -86.08 -15.69 -32.14
CA ILE A 7 -85.02 -15.58 -33.17
C ILE A 7 -85.07 -14.06 -33.56
N LYS A 8 -83.95 -13.46 -34.01
CA LYS A 8 -83.84 -12.21 -34.84
C LYS A 8 -84.17 -10.84 -34.21
N GLN A 9 -83.57 -9.70 -34.58
CA GLN A 9 -82.42 -9.34 -35.43
C GLN A 9 -82.14 -7.83 -35.25
N GLY A 10 -80.91 -7.41 -35.56
CA GLY A 10 -80.50 -6.03 -35.87
C GLY A 10 -78.97 -5.98 -35.93
N ALA A 11 -78.33 -6.33 -37.06
CA ALA A 11 -77.92 -5.43 -38.15
C ALA A 11 -76.89 -4.39 -37.65
N ALA A 12 -75.58 -4.67 -37.73
CA ALA A 12 -74.68 -4.53 -38.89
C ALA A 12 -74.00 -3.16 -38.95
N LEU A 13 -72.69 -3.14 -38.67
CA LEU A 13 -71.73 -2.27 -39.37
C LEU A 13 -70.33 -2.89 -39.29
N LEU A 14 -69.72 -3.01 -40.47
CA LEU A 14 -68.41 -3.59 -40.75
C LEU A 14 -67.27 -2.77 -40.14
N ALA A 15 -66.18 -3.44 -39.79
CA ALA A 15 -64.84 -3.15 -40.30
C ALA A 15 -63.85 -4.24 -39.84
N ALA A 16 -63.43 -5.10 -40.76
CA ALA A 16 -62.24 -5.93 -40.58
C ALA A 16 -61.02 -5.09 -40.91
N LEU A 17 -60.14 -4.86 -39.94
CA LEU A 17 -58.78 -4.36 -40.16
C LEU A 17 -57.82 -5.49 -39.79
N VAL A 18 -57.41 -6.26 -40.79
CA VAL A 18 -56.26 -7.16 -40.68
C VAL A 18 -55.01 -6.28 -40.65
N LEU A 19 -54.49 -6.04 -39.46
CA LEU A 19 -53.15 -5.48 -39.27
C LEU A 19 -52.14 -6.60 -39.56
N ALA A 20 -51.68 -6.66 -40.82
CA ALA A 20 -50.43 -7.31 -41.14
C ALA A 20 -49.31 -6.41 -40.60
N ALA A 21 -48.88 -6.66 -39.36
CA ALA A 21 -47.61 -6.14 -38.88
C ALA A 21 -46.50 -6.88 -39.64
N PRO A 22 -45.55 -6.19 -40.31
CA PRO A 22 -44.31 -6.85 -40.67
C PRO A 22 -43.68 -7.32 -39.35
N ALA A 23 -43.31 -8.58 -39.28
CA ALA A 23 -42.40 -9.06 -38.25
C ALA A 23 -41.08 -8.29 -38.47
N ALA A 24 -40.96 -7.13 -37.84
CA ALA A 24 -39.67 -6.54 -37.56
C ALA A 24 -38.97 -7.60 -36.69
N ALA A 25 -38.04 -8.32 -37.31
CA ALA A 25 -37.07 -9.10 -36.57
C ALA A 25 -36.35 -8.09 -35.68
N TYR A 26 -36.78 -8.00 -34.42
CA TYR A 26 -35.92 -7.46 -33.38
C TYR A 26 -34.68 -8.35 -33.40
N ARG A 27 -33.59 -7.84 -33.98
CA ARG A 27 -32.27 -8.37 -33.66
C ARG A 27 -32.07 -8.01 -32.20
N ALA A 28 -32.37 -8.96 -31.32
CA ALA A 28 -31.63 -9.03 -30.08
C ALA A 28 -30.21 -9.41 -30.51
N ASP A 29 -29.30 -8.45 -30.56
CA ASP A 29 -27.87 -8.77 -30.59
C ASP A 29 -27.57 -9.41 -29.23
N ALA A 30 -27.55 -10.74 -29.21
CA ALA A 30 -27.04 -11.48 -28.07
C ALA A 30 -25.53 -11.33 -28.05
N ALA A 31 -24.93 -11.20 -26.86
CA ALA A 31 -23.48 -11.16 -26.71
C ALA A 31 -22.84 -12.31 -27.49
N THR A 32 -21.81 -11.99 -28.28
CA THR A 32 -21.09 -12.99 -29.06
C THR A 32 -20.48 -14.02 -28.09
N PRO A 33 -20.58 -15.34 -28.34
CA PRO A 33 -19.99 -16.33 -27.43
C PRO A 33 -18.47 -16.16 -27.30
N ILE A 34 -17.90 -16.54 -26.15
CA ILE A 34 -16.45 -16.60 -25.97
C ILE A 34 -15.85 -17.67 -26.90
N GLU A 35 -14.80 -17.30 -27.63
CA GLU A 35 -13.98 -18.20 -28.44
C GLU A 35 -12.94 -18.87 -27.54
N THR A 36 -13.32 -19.99 -26.91
CA THR A 36 -12.49 -20.63 -25.88
C THR A 36 -11.13 -21.16 -26.37
N GLY A 37 -10.95 -21.32 -27.69
CA GLY A 37 -9.68 -21.72 -28.30
C GLY A 37 -8.78 -20.55 -28.73
N ARG A 38 -9.21 -19.30 -28.52
CA ARG A 38 -8.44 -18.12 -28.90
C ARG A 38 -7.49 -17.73 -27.77
N ALA A 39 -6.25 -17.43 -28.12
CA ALA A 39 -5.25 -16.97 -27.18
C ALA A 39 -5.50 -15.52 -26.76
N CYS A 40 -5.24 -15.22 -25.50
CA CYS A 40 -5.28 -13.91 -24.90
C CYS A 40 -3.87 -13.32 -24.69
N SER A 41 -3.81 -12.00 -24.54
CA SER A 41 -2.64 -11.26 -24.07
C SER A 41 -3.01 -10.36 -22.89
N VAL A 42 -2.03 -10.04 -22.06
CA VAL A 42 -2.18 -9.15 -20.91
C VAL A 42 -1.06 -8.13 -20.92
N ALA A 43 -1.40 -6.86 -20.85
CA ALA A 43 -0.47 -5.76 -20.64
C ALA A 43 -0.74 -5.10 -19.29
N PHE A 44 0.32 -4.72 -18.57
CA PHE A 44 0.18 -4.02 -17.30
C PHE A 44 0.47 -2.54 -17.42
N GLU A 45 -0.32 -1.75 -16.70
CA GLU A 45 0.01 -0.37 -16.39
C GLU A 45 0.40 -0.31 -14.91
N VAL A 46 1.59 0.20 -14.60
CA VAL A 46 1.95 0.47 -13.21
C VAL A 46 1.25 1.76 -12.82
N SER A 47 0.11 1.62 -12.13
CA SER A 47 -0.68 2.77 -11.70
C SER A 47 -0.10 3.39 -10.42
N GLY A 48 -0.14 4.72 -10.34
CA GLY A 48 0.39 5.48 -9.21
C GLY A 48 1.67 6.25 -9.54
N SER A 49 1.79 7.46 -8.99
CA SER A 49 3.00 8.29 -9.08
C SER A 49 3.89 8.00 -7.86
N PHE A 50 4.38 6.77 -7.76
CA PHE A 50 5.30 6.40 -6.70
C PHE A 50 6.74 6.60 -7.19
N ASP A 51 7.43 7.57 -6.61
CA ASP A 51 8.84 7.83 -6.91
C ASP A 51 9.65 6.55 -6.70
N GLY A 52 10.48 6.20 -7.69
CA GLY A 52 11.35 5.01 -7.67
C GLY A 52 10.73 3.71 -8.16
N LEU A 53 9.39 3.56 -8.17
CA LEU A 53 8.75 2.31 -8.60
C LEU A 53 8.91 2.05 -10.11
N SER A 54 8.87 3.11 -10.92
CA SER A 54 9.02 3.00 -12.39
C SER A 54 10.39 2.49 -12.84
N ASP A 55 11.40 2.58 -11.98
CA ASP A 55 12.76 2.13 -12.27
C ASP A 55 13.00 0.68 -11.82
N LEU A 56 12.02 0.04 -11.18
CA LEU A 56 12.10 -1.33 -10.68
C LEU A 56 11.47 -2.31 -11.67
N GLU A 57 12.14 -3.45 -11.86
CA GLU A 57 11.59 -4.58 -12.57
C GLU A 57 10.58 -5.31 -11.67
N VAL A 58 9.29 -5.19 -11.98
CA VAL A 58 8.22 -5.88 -11.25
C VAL A 58 7.91 -7.19 -11.95
N LEU A 59 8.21 -8.31 -11.28
CA LEU A 59 7.78 -9.62 -11.72
C LEU A 59 6.31 -9.85 -11.36
N VAL A 60 5.56 -10.38 -12.32
CA VAL A 60 4.15 -10.73 -12.18
C VAL A 60 4.00 -12.22 -12.45
N ASP A 61 3.26 -12.87 -11.57
CA ASP A 61 2.87 -14.27 -11.65
C ASP A 61 1.36 -14.34 -11.96
N LEU A 62 0.99 -15.16 -12.95
CA LEU A 62 -0.41 -15.47 -13.27
C LEU A 62 -0.73 -16.91 -12.88
N TYR A 63 -1.77 -17.07 -12.06
CA TYR A 63 -2.28 -18.38 -11.65
C TYR A 63 -3.64 -18.60 -12.28
N ARG A 64 -3.77 -19.61 -13.15
CA ARG A 64 -5.07 -19.95 -13.74
C ARG A 64 -5.92 -20.64 -12.67
N LEU A 65 -7.03 -20.03 -12.29
CA LEU A 65 -7.91 -20.51 -11.21
C LEU A 65 -9.12 -21.27 -11.73
N ALA A 66 -9.63 -20.88 -12.90
CA ALA A 66 -10.82 -21.48 -13.49
C ALA A 66 -10.78 -21.44 -15.01
N GLU A 67 -11.42 -22.41 -15.64
CA GLU A 67 -11.76 -22.35 -17.06
C GLU A 67 -13.06 -21.56 -17.26
N VAL A 68 -13.25 -20.97 -18.44
CA VAL A 68 -14.48 -20.28 -18.82
C VAL A 68 -15.07 -20.91 -20.08
N ASP A 69 -16.37 -21.15 -20.07
CA ASP A 69 -17.07 -21.68 -21.24
C ASP A 69 -17.51 -20.57 -22.22
N SER A 70 -18.09 -20.96 -23.36
CA SER A 70 -18.54 -20.01 -24.38
C SER A 70 -19.64 -19.04 -23.90
N SER A 71 -20.30 -19.34 -22.77
CA SER A 71 -21.34 -18.51 -22.17
C SER A 71 -20.82 -17.55 -21.09
N GLY A 72 -19.54 -17.65 -20.72
CA GLY A 72 -18.95 -16.86 -19.63
C GLY A 72 -19.08 -17.52 -18.25
N SER A 73 -19.49 -18.79 -18.18
CA SER A 73 -19.57 -19.51 -16.91
C SER A 73 -18.21 -20.11 -16.54
N TYR A 74 -17.80 -19.90 -15.28
CA TYR A 74 -16.53 -20.39 -14.76
C TYR A 74 -16.65 -21.77 -14.12
N THR A 75 -15.60 -22.58 -14.27
CA THR A 75 -15.43 -23.85 -13.54
C THR A 75 -14.04 -23.85 -12.90
N GLY A 76 -14.00 -23.87 -11.56
CA GLY A 76 -12.75 -23.91 -10.78
C GLY A 76 -11.87 -25.09 -11.16
N LEU A 77 -10.58 -24.84 -11.30
CA LEU A 77 -9.55 -25.87 -11.48
C LEU A 77 -9.28 -26.57 -10.14
N ALA A 78 -8.59 -27.70 -10.20
CA ALA A 78 -8.22 -28.47 -9.01
C ALA A 78 -7.42 -27.62 -8.01
N GLY A 79 -7.85 -27.58 -6.75
CA GLY A 79 -7.29 -26.74 -5.69
C GLY A 79 -8.04 -25.42 -5.50
N PHE A 80 -8.87 -25.00 -6.45
CA PHE A 80 -9.59 -23.73 -6.44
C PHE A 80 -11.11 -23.88 -6.41
N GLU A 81 -11.63 -25.10 -6.23
CA GLU A 81 -13.08 -25.37 -6.20
C GLU A 81 -13.78 -24.65 -5.04
N GLY A 82 -13.06 -24.36 -3.96
CA GLY A 82 -13.59 -23.65 -2.78
C GLY A 82 -13.78 -22.15 -2.95
N LEU A 83 -13.34 -21.56 -4.06
CA LEU A 83 -13.41 -20.10 -4.30
C LEU A 83 -14.81 -19.64 -4.74
N GLY A 84 -15.72 -20.56 -5.11
CA GLY A 84 -17.06 -20.24 -5.58
C GLY A 84 -17.03 -19.30 -6.81
N LEU A 85 -16.17 -19.61 -7.78
CA LEU A 85 -16.03 -18.82 -9.01
C LEU A 85 -17.22 -19.06 -9.96
N GLU A 86 -17.89 -20.21 -9.82
CA GLU A 86 -19.12 -20.57 -10.52
C GLU A 86 -20.32 -19.67 -10.16
N ASP A 87 -20.27 -19.02 -8.99
CA ASP A 87 -21.33 -18.13 -8.48
C ASP A 87 -21.14 -16.67 -8.95
N ILE A 88 -20.06 -16.37 -9.68
CA ILE A 88 -19.78 -15.02 -10.19
C ILE A 88 -20.85 -14.61 -11.20
N SER A 89 -21.37 -13.40 -11.02
CA SER A 89 -22.39 -12.83 -11.90
C SER A 89 -22.27 -11.30 -11.98
N SER A 90 -23.22 -10.66 -12.66
CA SER A 90 -23.33 -9.18 -12.69
C SER A 90 -23.65 -8.56 -11.33
N GLU A 91 -24.05 -9.35 -10.34
CA GLU A 91 -24.33 -8.87 -8.99
C GLU A 91 -23.11 -8.96 -8.06
N THR A 92 -22.02 -9.61 -8.49
CA THR A 92 -20.81 -9.74 -7.69
C THR A 92 -20.17 -8.38 -7.48
N THR A 93 -20.05 -8.00 -6.21
CA THR A 93 -19.55 -6.71 -5.75
C THR A 93 -18.02 -6.68 -5.74
N ALA A 94 -17.44 -5.48 -5.76
CA ALA A 94 -15.99 -5.30 -5.66
C ALA A 94 -15.39 -5.96 -4.41
N SER A 95 -16.09 -5.92 -3.27
CA SER A 95 -15.64 -6.55 -2.02
C SER A 95 -15.61 -8.07 -2.13
N GLU A 96 -16.58 -8.69 -2.82
CA GLU A 96 -16.58 -10.14 -3.03
C GLU A 96 -15.47 -10.56 -4.00
N TRP A 97 -15.17 -9.73 -5.01
CA TRP A 97 -14.01 -9.94 -5.89
C TRP A 97 -12.69 -9.89 -5.12
N GLU A 98 -12.53 -8.93 -4.21
CA GLU A 98 -11.35 -8.79 -3.36
C GLU A 98 -11.20 -9.96 -2.38
N GLU A 99 -12.29 -10.39 -1.74
CA GLU A 99 -12.31 -11.56 -0.86
C GLU A 99 -11.88 -12.84 -1.61
N LYS A 100 -12.44 -13.08 -2.79
CA LYS A 100 -12.07 -14.24 -3.62
C LYS A 100 -10.60 -14.19 -4.06
N ALA A 101 -10.09 -13.01 -4.41
CA ALA A 101 -8.66 -12.84 -4.74
C ALA A 101 -7.76 -13.14 -3.54
N ALA A 102 -8.11 -12.66 -2.35
CA ALA A 102 -7.37 -12.91 -1.12
C ALA A 102 -7.36 -14.40 -0.77
N MET A 103 -8.52 -15.07 -0.83
CA MET A 103 -8.62 -16.52 -0.62
C MET A 103 -7.78 -17.31 -1.63
N ALA A 104 -7.79 -16.91 -2.91
CA ALA A 104 -6.98 -17.56 -3.92
C ALA A 104 -5.47 -17.42 -3.63
N ALA A 105 -5.03 -16.21 -3.25
CA ALA A 105 -3.64 -15.95 -2.87
C ALA A 105 -3.21 -16.80 -1.65
N GLU A 106 -4.07 -16.90 -0.64
CA GLU A 106 -3.84 -17.74 0.55
C GLU A 106 -3.67 -19.22 0.17
N VAL A 107 -4.55 -19.76 -0.68
CA VAL A 107 -4.45 -21.15 -1.16
C VAL A 107 -3.15 -21.38 -1.92
N ILE A 108 -2.76 -20.45 -2.80
CA ILE A 108 -1.52 -20.54 -3.58
C ILE A 108 -0.29 -20.58 -2.66
N GLU A 109 -0.26 -19.74 -1.62
CA GLU A 109 0.84 -19.71 -0.66
C GLU A 109 0.89 -20.98 0.21
N GLN A 110 -0.26 -21.45 0.71
CA GLN A 110 -0.33 -22.62 1.60
C GLN A 110 0.04 -23.93 0.90
N GLU A 111 -0.39 -24.08 -0.35
CA GLU A 111 -0.19 -25.30 -1.13
C GLU A 111 1.03 -25.22 -2.07
N ASP A 112 1.79 -24.10 -2.03
CA ASP A 112 2.99 -23.86 -2.86
C ASP A 112 2.70 -24.10 -4.35
N ILE A 113 1.60 -23.51 -4.84
CA ILE A 113 1.14 -23.68 -6.22
C ILE A 113 2.05 -22.88 -7.15
N GLU A 114 2.57 -23.51 -8.20
CA GLU A 114 3.37 -22.84 -9.23
C GLU A 114 2.50 -21.98 -10.17
N PRO A 115 3.00 -20.81 -10.61
CA PRO A 115 2.26 -19.98 -11.57
C PRO A 115 2.13 -20.66 -12.92
N ALA A 116 1.02 -20.39 -13.61
CA ALA A 116 0.83 -20.80 -15.00
C ALA A 116 1.80 -20.07 -15.94
N ALA A 117 2.14 -18.82 -15.61
CA ALA A 117 3.16 -18.03 -16.29
C ALA A 117 3.74 -16.95 -15.36
N THR A 118 5.01 -16.63 -15.57
CA THR A 118 5.70 -15.49 -14.92
C THR A 118 6.30 -14.61 -16.01
N SER A 119 6.16 -13.29 -15.86
CA SER A 119 6.74 -12.30 -16.78
C SER A 119 7.00 -10.98 -16.03
N THR A 120 7.68 -10.03 -16.67
CA THR A 120 7.77 -8.67 -16.13
C THR A 120 6.51 -7.88 -16.47
N ALA A 121 6.18 -6.87 -15.64
CA ALA A 121 5.05 -5.98 -15.92
C ALA A 121 5.21 -5.22 -17.25
N GLU A 122 6.45 -4.90 -17.65
CA GLU A 122 6.77 -4.23 -18.92
C GLU A 122 6.51 -5.14 -20.14
N GLU A 123 6.89 -6.42 -20.05
CA GLU A 123 6.69 -7.37 -21.16
C GLU A 123 5.25 -7.87 -21.25
N GLY A 124 4.57 -8.04 -20.10
CA GLY A 124 3.24 -8.61 -20.04
C GLY A 124 3.20 -10.08 -20.43
N PHE A 125 2.04 -10.56 -20.89
CA PHE A 125 1.80 -11.96 -21.25
C PHE A 125 1.18 -12.09 -22.64
N ALA A 126 1.53 -13.15 -23.35
CA ALA A 126 0.95 -13.51 -24.64
C ALA A 126 0.73 -15.03 -24.73
N GLY A 127 -0.29 -15.46 -25.48
CA GLY A 127 -0.57 -16.87 -25.65
C GLY A 127 -1.36 -17.49 -24.49
N MET A 128 -2.00 -16.67 -23.65
CA MET A 128 -2.74 -17.13 -22.48
C MET A 128 -4.03 -17.84 -22.90
N GLU A 129 -4.38 -18.93 -22.20
CA GLU A 129 -5.67 -19.59 -22.38
C GLU A 129 -6.80 -18.74 -21.77
N VAL A 130 -8.02 -18.92 -22.26
CA VAL A 130 -9.19 -18.30 -21.63
C VAL A 130 -9.42 -18.88 -20.22
N GLY A 131 -9.88 -18.06 -19.29
CA GLY A 131 -10.17 -18.44 -17.91
C GLY A 131 -10.15 -17.27 -16.94
N MET A 132 -10.30 -17.61 -15.65
CA MET A 132 -10.07 -16.70 -14.54
C MET A 132 -8.64 -16.87 -14.05
N TYR A 133 -7.93 -15.76 -13.83
CA TYR A 133 -6.58 -15.76 -13.30
C TYR A 133 -6.48 -14.94 -12.02
N LEU A 134 -5.61 -15.34 -11.09
CA LEU A 134 -5.07 -14.44 -10.08
C LEU A 134 -3.84 -13.74 -10.66
N VAL A 135 -3.80 -12.42 -10.55
CA VAL A 135 -2.61 -11.60 -10.82
C VAL A 135 -1.89 -11.36 -9.48
N GLY A 136 -0.68 -11.88 -9.34
CA GLY A 136 0.19 -11.63 -8.19
C GLY A 136 1.48 -10.94 -8.63
N ALA A 137 1.67 -9.67 -8.29
CA ALA A 137 2.94 -8.99 -8.51
C ALA A 137 3.85 -9.16 -7.29
N ARG A 138 5.13 -9.45 -7.52
CA ARG A 138 6.11 -9.67 -6.45
C ARG A 138 6.50 -8.36 -5.81
N GLU A 139 6.77 -8.42 -4.51
CA GLU A 139 7.31 -7.30 -3.74
C GLU A 139 8.64 -6.84 -4.33
N VAL A 140 8.79 -5.52 -4.47
CA VAL A 140 10.04 -4.87 -4.88
C VAL A 140 10.33 -3.72 -3.93
N GLY A 141 11.57 -3.22 -3.91
CA GLY A 141 11.93 -2.13 -3.01
C GLY A 141 13.16 -1.36 -3.47
N THR A 142 13.31 -0.17 -2.92
CA THR A 142 14.51 0.68 -3.01
C THR A 142 15.23 0.69 -1.65
N ARG A 143 16.20 1.60 -1.48
CA ARG A 143 16.79 1.87 -0.16
C ARG A 143 15.87 2.68 0.76
N GLU A 144 14.77 3.20 0.22
CA GLU A 144 13.91 4.20 0.85
C GLU A 144 12.51 3.67 1.11
N ALA A 145 12.04 2.73 0.29
CA ALA A 145 10.68 2.21 0.39
C ALA A 145 10.57 0.76 -0.10
N VAL A 146 9.54 0.08 0.36
CA VAL A 146 9.08 -1.23 -0.14
C VAL A 146 7.73 -1.04 -0.83
N TYR A 147 7.53 -1.73 -1.95
CA TYR A 147 6.28 -1.74 -2.70
C TYR A 147 5.66 -3.13 -2.66
N ARG A 148 4.48 -3.19 -2.06
CA ARG A 148 3.65 -4.40 -1.98
C ARG A 148 2.50 -4.25 -2.97
N PHE A 149 2.04 -5.34 -3.56
CA PHE A 149 0.95 -5.28 -4.54
C PHE A 149 -0.23 -6.10 -4.06
N THR A 150 -1.42 -5.49 -4.10
CA THR A 150 -2.65 -6.22 -3.79
C THR A 150 -3.00 -7.16 -4.94
N PRO A 151 -3.10 -8.49 -4.72
CA PRO A 151 -3.49 -9.42 -5.76
C PRO A 151 -4.96 -9.20 -6.16
N TYR A 152 -5.31 -9.55 -7.40
CA TYR A 152 -6.67 -9.41 -7.88
C TYR A 152 -7.00 -10.43 -8.98
N LEU A 153 -8.29 -10.67 -9.17
CA LEU A 153 -8.79 -11.57 -10.21
C LEU A 153 -8.88 -10.86 -11.57
N LEU A 154 -8.46 -11.56 -12.63
CA LEU A 154 -8.47 -11.09 -14.01
C LEU A 154 -9.16 -12.13 -14.91
N ALA A 155 -10.24 -11.72 -15.56
CA ALA A 155 -10.92 -12.53 -16.57
C ALA A 155 -10.23 -12.41 -17.93
N LEU A 156 -9.95 -13.54 -18.57
CA LEU A 156 -9.48 -13.63 -19.96
C LEU A 156 -10.46 -14.48 -20.79
N PRO A 157 -11.09 -13.96 -21.85
CA PRO A 157 -11.04 -12.57 -22.28
C PRO A 157 -11.76 -11.64 -21.29
N GLY A 158 -11.37 -10.36 -21.29
CA GLY A 158 -12.08 -9.31 -20.56
C GLY A 158 -13.33 -8.84 -21.31
N ASN A 159 -14.14 -8.00 -20.68
CA ASN A 159 -15.26 -7.31 -21.34
C ASN A 159 -15.29 -5.83 -20.96
N ALA A 160 -15.68 -4.96 -21.89
CA ALA A 160 -15.89 -3.54 -21.61
C ALA A 160 -17.33 -3.22 -21.17
N TYR A 161 -18.17 -4.24 -20.98
CA TYR A 161 -19.59 -4.06 -20.69
C TYR A 161 -19.81 -3.20 -19.43
N GLY A 162 -20.60 -2.13 -19.56
CA GLY A 162 -20.93 -1.25 -18.43
C GLY A 162 -19.87 -0.22 -18.05
N THR A 163 -18.76 -0.10 -18.80
CA THR A 163 -17.71 0.90 -18.55
C THR A 163 -18.02 2.31 -19.09
N GLY A 164 -19.15 2.50 -19.78
CA GLY A 164 -19.63 3.81 -20.25
C GLY A 164 -20.73 3.73 -21.33
N GLU A 165 -21.30 4.88 -21.71
CA GLU A 165 -22.22 4.95 -22.86
C GLU A 165 -21.49 4.58 -24.16
N GLY A 166 -21.99 3.55 -24.86
CA GLY A 166 -21.42 3.07 -26.12
C GLY A 166 -20.28 2.06 -25.97
N ALA A 167 -20.07 1.50 -24.77
CA ALA A 167 -19.16 0.39 -24.58
C ALA A 167 -19.58 -0.82 -25.43
N SER A 168 -18.59 -1.47 -26.05
CA SER A 168 -18.80 -2.63 -26.92
C SER A 168 -19.18 -3.87 -26.12
N ASP A 169 -20.11 -4.67 -26.63
CA ASP A 169 -20.43 -6.02 -26.13
C ASP A 169 -19.43 -7.09 -26.66
N GLU A 170 -18.29 -6.66 -27.20
CA GLU A 170 -17.23 -7.53 -27.72
C GLU A 170 -16.25 -7.96 -26.62
N TRP A 171 -15.82 -9.23 -26.69
CA TRP A 171 -14.80 -9.78 -25.81
C TRP A 171 -13.41 -9.24 -26.16
N LEU A 172 -12.68 -8.80 -25.13
CA LEU A 172 -11.32 -8.27 -25.23
C LEU A 172 -10.33 -9.40 -24.93
N TYR A 173 -9.70 -9.94 -25.98
CA TYR A 173 -8.65 -10.95 -25.84
C TYR A 173 -7.28 -10.33 -25.53
N ASP A 174 -7.10 -9.04 -25.86
CA ASP A 174 -5.94 -8.25 -25.48
C ASP A 174 -6.36 -7.35 -24.31
N VAL A 175 -5.98 -7.73 -23.09
CA VAL A 175 -6.44 -7.08 -21.86
C VAL A 175 -5.35 -6.18 -21.29
N THR A 176 -5.69 -4.92 -21.01
CA THR A 176 -4.83 -4.00 -20.27
C THR A 176 -5.37 -3.83 -18.86
N THR A 177 -4.52 -3.98 -17.84
CA THR A 177 -4.93 -3.86 -16.43
C THR A 177 -3.86 -3.14 -15.60
N GLY A 178 -4.29 -2.47 -14.53
CA GLY A 178 -3.39 -1.79 -13.61
C GLY A 178 -2.83 -2.71 -12.54
N LEU A 179 -1.55 -2.58 -12.19
CA LEU A 179 -1.06 -3.07 -10.91
C LEU A 179 -1.52 -2.14 -9.79
N LYS A 180 -1.74 -2.71 -8.59
CA LYS A 180 -2.20 -1.99 -7.39
C LYS A 180 -1.09 -1.93 -6.33
N PRO A 181 -0.05 -1.07 -6.50
CA PRO A 181 1.00 -0.92 -5.52
C PRO A 181 0.54 -0.15 -4.29
N GLU A 182 1.09 -0.53 -3.14
CA GLU A 182 1.12 0.21 -1.90
C GLU A 182 2.58 0.45 -1.54
N GLN A 183 2.93 1.70 -1.20
CA GLN A 183 4.29 2.08 -0.81
C GLN A 183 4.37 2.19 0.71
N GLU A 184 5.35 1.52 1.29
CA GLU A 184 5.71 1.62 2.69
C GLU A 184 7.11 2.23 2.80
N ALA A 185 7.23 3.38 3.47
CA ALA A 185 8.52 4.02 3.70
C ALA A 185 9.34 3.19 4.70
N LEU A 186 10.60 2.94 4.38
CA LEU A 186 11.51 2.29 5.31
C LEU A 186 11.93 3.29 6.38
N LEU A 187 11.82 2.90 7.65
CA LEU A 187 12.30 3.69 8.78
C LEU A 187 13.73 3.25 9.16
N THR A 188 14.51 4.19 9.65
CA THR A 188 15.87 3.98 10.13
C THR A 188 16.14 4.83 11.37
N SER A 189 17.36 4.72 11.88
CA SER A 189 17.82 5.42 13.08
C SER A 189 19.06 6.25 12.81
N ILE A 190 19.23 7.33 13.57
CA ILE A 190 20.41 8.20 13.57
C ILE A 190 21.13 8.05 14.91
N ARG A 191 22.40 7.64 14.89
CA ARG A 191 23.22 7.56 16.10
C ARG A 191 23.97 8.88 16.34
N ILE A 192 23.75 9.50 17.48
CA ILE A 192 24.46 10.68 17.95
C ILE A 192 25.55 10.23 18.93
N ASP A 193 26.80 10.37 18.53
CA ASP A 193 27.98 10.09 19.35
C ASP A 193 28.50 11.39 19.97
N LYS A 194 28.43 11.55 21.30
CA LYS A 194 28.90 12.74 22.00
C LYS A 194 30.13 12.43 22.82
N THR A 195 31.20 13.20 22.61
CA THR A 195 32.42 13.14 23.41
C THR A 195 32.60 14.39 24.26
N LEU A 196 32.80 14.22 25.57
CA LEU A 196 33.24 15.26 26.50
C LEU A 196 34.72 15.05 26.82
N ALA A 197 35.58 15.86 26.20
CA ALA A 197 37.04 15.68 26.29
C ALA A 197 37.61 16.09 27.65
N SER A 198 37.02 17.09 28.29
CA SER A 198 37.39 17.54 29.63
C SER A 198 36.16 17.97 30.41
N TYR A 199 36.17 17.71 31.72
CA TYR A 199 35.03 17.87 32.62
C TYR A 199 35.49 18.50 33.94
N ASN A 200 34.65 19.35 34.52
CA ASN A 200 34.89 19.94 35.83
C ASN A 200 33.97 19.32 36.88
N GLU A 201 34.52 18.42 37.70
CA GLU A 201 33.80 17.70 38.76
C GLU A 201 33.08 18.60 39.77
N THR A 202 33.57 19.84 39.97
CA THR A 202 32.99 20.76 40.95
C THR A 202 31.69 21.41 40.48
N LEU A 203 31.40 21.38 39.18
CA LEU A 203 30.20 21.97 38.59
C LEU A 203 29.02 20.98 38.52
N GLY A 204 29.26 19.68 38.73
CA GLY A 204 28.26 18.63 38.56
C GLY A 204 27.99 18.32 37.08
N GLY A 205 26.83 17.72 36.80
CA GLY A 205 26.48 17.17 35.49
C GLY A 205 26.53 18.20 34.35
N ALA A 206 27.02 17.77 33.18
CA ALA A 206 27.10 18.55 31.96
C ALA A 206 26.05 18.07 30.95
N SER A 207 25.10 18.94 30.62
CA SER A 207 24.00 18.64 29.71
C SER A 207 24.25 19.19 28.30
N PHE A 208 24.00 18.37 27.29
CA PHE A 208 24.09 18.75 25.87
C PHE A 208 22.75 18.47 25.20
N ILE A 209 22.27 19.41 24.37
CA ILE A 209 20.97 19.31 23.70
C ILE A 209 21.18 19.35 22.18
N PHE A 210 20.56 18.41 21.50
CA PHE A 210 20.60 18.24 20.05
C PHE A 210 19.20 18.39 19.47
N GLN A 211 19.05 19.24 18.46
CA GLN A 211 17.88 19.31 17.61
C GLN A 211 18.10 18.42 16.40
N VAL A 212 17.17 17.51 16.15
CA VAL A 212 17.19 16.57 15.02
C VAL A 212 16.02 16.90 14.11
N GLU A 213 16.30 17.24 12.86
CA GLU A 213 15.30 17.60 11.86
C GLU A 213 15.53 16.80 10.61
N ALA A 214 14.48 16.16 10.06
CA ALA A 214 14.57 15.43 8.80
C ALA A 214 13.62 16.02 7.75
N VAL A 215 14.14 16.21 6.55
CA VAL A 215 13.38 16.70 5.40
C VAL A 215 13.42 15.65 4.29
N LEU A 216 12.24 15.27 3.77
CA LEU A 216 12.09 14.37 2.63
C LEU A 216 11.12 15.00 1.62
N GLY A 217 11.47 15.01 0.33
CA GLY A 217 10.64 15.65 -0.70
C GLY A 217 10.41 17.16 -0.51
N GLY A 218 11.21 17.83 0.33
CA GLY A 218 11.01 19.23 0.69
C GLY A 218 10.06 19.48 1.87
N GLU A 219 9.50 18.41 2.46
CA GLU A 219 8.62 18.47 3.62
C GLU A 219 9.36 18.04 4.90
N SER A 220 9.04 18.66 6.04
CA SER A 220 9.56 18.23 7.33
C SER A 220 8.84 16.95 7.77
N VAL A 221 9.57 15.86 7.87
CA VAL A 221 9.03 14.53 8.21
C VAL A 221 9.41 14.07 9.61
N TYR A 222 10.37 14.74 10.24
CA TYR A 222 10.79 14.48 11.61
C TYR A 222 11.32 15.77 12.26
N SER A 223 10.97 16.00 13.52
CA SER A 223 11.55 17.07 14.33
C SER A 223 11.46 16.68 15.80
N ASP A 224 12.62 16.53 16.44
CA ASP A 224 12.68 16.27 17.88
C ASP A 224 13.92 16.93 18.52
N VAL A 225 13.89 17.04 19.84
CA VAL A 225 14.99 17.58 20.65
C VAL A 225 15.37 16.56 21.71
N VAL A 226 16.61 16.11 21.64
CA VAL A 226 17.16 15.09 22.54
C VAL A 226 18.33 15.64 23.34
N SER A 227 18.66 14.99 24.46
CA SER A 227 19.76 15.41 25.31
C SER A 227 20.60 14.26 25.85
N LEU A 228 21.84 14.58 26.19
CA LEU A 228 22.78 13.70 26.89
C LEU A 228 23.34 14.42 28.11
N VAL A 229 23.45 13.71 29.24
CA VAL A 229 24.02 14.23 30.48
C VAL A 229 25.26 13.43 30.87
N PHE A 230 26.35 14.16 31.11
CA PHE A 230 27.64 13.60 31.49
C PHE A 230 27.95 13.94 32.94
N ASP A 231 28.46 12.98 33.71
CA ASP A 231 28.98 13.13 35.07
C ASP A 231 30.52 13.01 35.13
N GLY A 232 31.16 12.87 33.97
CA GLY A 232 32.60 12.74 33.78
C GLY A 232 33.01 12.90 32.30
N PRO A 233 34.31 12.93 31.99
CA PRO A 233 34.77 12.91 30.61
C PRO A 233 34.55 11.54 29.97
N GLY A 234 34.38 11.49 28.65
CA GLY A 234 34.19 10.25 27.91
C GLY A 234 33.30 10.41 26.70
N THR A 235 32.87 9.29 26.13
CA THR A 235 31.93 9.26 25.00
C THR A 235 30.66 8.53 25.41
N GLN A 236 29.52 9.11 25.10
CA GLN A 236 28.20 8.47 25.20
C GLN A 236 27.50 8.58 23.86
N SER A 237 26.58 7.66 23.60
CA SER A 237 25.81 7.62 22.36
C SER A 237 24.32 7.59 22.66
N LEU A 238 23.54 8.15 21.76
CA LEU A 238 22.08 8.10 21.73
C LEU A 238 21.65 7.70 20.32
N THR A 239 20.65 6.84 20.22
CA THR A 239 20.00 6.53 18.94
C THR A 239 18.70 7.33 18.84
N VAL A 240 18.36 7.80 17.64
CA VAL A 240 17.09 8.47 17.33
C VAL A 240 16.39 7.67 16.23
N GLU A 241 15.32 6.97 16.57
CA GLU A 241 14.58 6.06 15.70
C GLU A 241 13.41 6.73 14.96
N GLY A 242 12.77 5.99 14.05
CA GLY A 242 11.56 6.43 13.35
C GLY A 242 11.79 7.45 12.24
N ILE A 243 13.02 7.56 11.74
CA ILE A 243 13.37 8.53 10.69
C ILE A 243 13.22 7.86 9.32
N PRO A 244 12.44 8.45 8.38
CA PRO A 244 12.31 7.89 7.04
C PRO A 244 13.67 7.81 6.31
N ALA A 245 13.96 6.66 5.71
CA ALA A 245 15.10 6.47 4.84
C ALA A 245 15.01 7.39 3.61
N GLY A 246 16.16 7.87 3.13
CA GLY A 246 16.27 8.92 2.11
C GLY A 246 16.12 10.34 2.65
N ALA A 247 15.62 10.53 3.87
CA ALA A 247 15.47 11.88 4.42
C ALA A 247 16.84 12.53 4.66
N SER A 248 16.93 13.82 4.33
CA SER A 248 18.07 14.66 4.70
C SER A 248 17.92 15.07 6.16
N VAL A 249 18.70 14.44 7.03
CA VAL A 249 18.68 14.70 8.48
C VAL A 249 19.75 15.70 8.84
N THR A 250 19.37 16.76 9.55
CA THR A 250 20.27 17.71 10.18
C THR A 250 20.22 17.53 11.69
N VAL A 251 21.37 17.24 12.30
CA VAL A 251 21.54 17.19 13.76
C VAL A 251 22.36 18.39 14.18
N THR A 252 21.80 19.26 15.02
CA THR A 252 22.45 20.47 15.52
C THR A 252 22.56 20.43 17.03
N GLU A 253 23.77 20.59 17.56
CA GLU A 253 23.97 20.86 18.98
C GLU A 253 23.55 22.31 19.29
N VAL A 254 22.33 22.46 19.79
CA VAL A 254 21.74 23.77 20.09
C VAL A 254 22.12 24.27 21.48
N TYR A 255 22.61 23.39 22.36
CA TYR A 255 23.12 23.75 23.68
C TYR A 255 24.33 22.90 24.07
N SER A 256 25.45 23.59 24.30
CA SER A 256 26.74 22.98 24.62
C SER A 256 26.99 22.73 26.10
N GLY A 257 26.04 23.02 26.99
CA GLY A 257 26.26 22.92 28.43
C GLY A 257 26.88 24.17 29.04
N ALA A 258 26.52 24.48 30.30
CA ALA A 258 27.10 25.60 31.01
C ALA A 258 28.57 25.32 31.34
N SER A 259 29.47 26.24 30.97
CA SER A 259 30.93 26.10 31.09
C SER A 259 31.61 25.14 30.11
N TYR A 260 30.94 24.80 29.03
CA TYR A 260 31.48 23.94 27.98
C TYR A 260 31.30 24.61 26.62
N ALA A 261 32.25 24.33 25.73
CA ALA A 261 32.20 24.81 24.35
C ALA A 261 32.43 23.64 23.39
N ALA A 262 31.74 23.70 22.25
CA ALA A 262 32.01 22.80 21.13
C ALA A 262 33.44 23.02 20.62
N SER A 263 34.14 21.92 20.39
CA SER A 263 35.50 21.89 19.86
C SER A 263 35.57 21.44 18.40
N GLY A 264 34.41 21.11 17.80
CA GLY A 264 34.24 20.70 16.41
C GLY A 264 33.03 21.37 15.77
N GLU A 265 32.51 20.73 14.72
CA GLU A 265 31.27 21.17 14.06
C GLU A 265 30.07 21.01 15.02
N VAL A 266 29.14 21.96 14.97
CA VAL A 266 27.93 21.97 15.82
C VAL A 266 26.68 21.56 15.07
N SER A 267 26.78 21.29 13.76
CA SER A 267 25.65 20.90 12.92
C SER A 267 26.10 20.02 11.79
N HIS A 268 25.55 18.81 11.69
CA HIS A 268 25.86 17.83 10.65
C HIS A 268 24.61 17.52 9.84
N THR A 269 24.76 17.37 8.52
CA THR A 269 23.68 16.92 7.65
C THR A 269 24.09 15.62 6.95
N ILE A 270 23.23 14.59 7.06
CA ILE A 270 23.42 13.28 6.44
C ILE A 270 22.12 12.80 5.79
N THR A 271 22.22 11.90 4.81
CA THR A 271 21.06 11.20 4.25
C THR A 271 20.85 9.91 5.03
N ALA A 272 19.66 9.73 5.61
CA ALA A 272 19.33 8.55 6.40
C ALA A 272 19.24 7.30 5.49
N ALA A 273 20.00 6.26 5.80
CA ALA A 273 19.96 5.00 5.06
C ALA A 273 19.34 3.88 5.91
N ALA A 274 18.42 3.11 5.32
CA ALA A 274 17.86 1.92 5.96
C ALA A 274 18.92 0.84 6.16
N GLY A 275 18.91 0.17 7.32
CA GLY A 275 19.88 -0.88 7.67
C GLY A 275 21.27 -0.38 8.06
N GLU A 276 21.46 0.93 8.19
CA GLU A 276 22.71 1.56 8.64
C GLU A 276 22.52 2.29 9.99
N GLU A 277 23.62 2.52 10.72
CA GLU A 277 23.59 3.22 12.02
C GLU A 277 23.56 4.76 11.90
N ASN A 278 23.84 5.29 10.70
CA ASN A 278 23.82 6.72 10.38
C ASN A 278 24.46 7.64 11.46
N PRO A 279 25.78 7.51 11.75
CA PRO A 279 26.38 8.19 12.87
C PRO A 279 26.70 9.67 12.59
N VAL A 280 26.47 10.52 13.60
CA VAL A 280 26.97 11.90 13.69
C VAL A 280 27.73 12.08 15.00
N SER A 281 28.79 12.88 15.02
CA SER A 281 29.67 12.95 16.19
C SER A 281 29.98 14.37 16.64
N PHE A 282 29.76 14.66 17.92
CA PHE A 282 30.01 15.96 18.53
C PHE A 282 31.07 15.86 19.62
N THR A 283 31.89 16.91 19.78
CA THR A 283 32.92 16.94 20.83
C THR A 283 32.97 18.29 21.54
N ASN A 284 32.86 18.26 22.88
CA ASN A 284 32.97 19.47 23.72
C ASN A 284 34.10 19.36 24.72
N THR A 285 34.55 20.52 25.17
CA THR A 285 35.57 20.67 26.22
C THR A 285 35.13 21.73 27.22
N TYR A 286 35.60 21.60 28.45
CA TYR A 286 35.47 22.63 29.46
C TYR A 286 36.12 23.95 28.98
N ASP A 287 35.40 25.06 29.14
CA ASP A 287 35.81 26.39 28.62
C ASP A 287 36.53 27.27 29.66
N GLY A 288 36.64 26.79 30.91
CA GLY A 288 37.28 27.51 32.01
C GLY A 288 36.35 28.41 32.83
N SER A 289 35.07 28.52 32.47
CA SER A 289 34.09 29.27 33.25
C SER A 289 33.50 28.45 34.40
N LEU A 290 32.83 29.11 35.34
CA LEU A 290 32.24 28.49 36.55
C LEU A 290 30.73 28.71 36.58
N THR A 291 30.10 28.54 35.43
CA THR A 291 28.66 28.67 35.25
C THR A 291 28.01 27.32 35.47
N GLY A 292 27.18 27.20 36.51
CA GLY A 292 26.36 25.99 36.72
C GLY A 292 25.15 25.98 35.78
N GLY A 293 24.76 24.80 35.31
CA GLY A 293 23.57 24.59 34.50
C GLY A 293 23.06 23.16 34.65
N SER A 294 21.76 22.97 34.43
CA SER A 294 21.10 21.66 34.47
C SER A 294 20.05 21.59 33.38
N SER A 295 19.83 20.39 32.82
CA SER A 295 18.71 20.10 31.93
C SER A 295 17.61 19.33 32.67
N VAL A 296 16.41 19.36 32.11
CA VAL A 296 15.30 18.49 32.51
C VAL A 296 14.73 17.87 31.24
N VAL A 297 14.59 16.54 31.22
CA VAL A 297 13.91 15.82 30.14
C VAL A 297 12.55 15.36 30.62
N ASN A 298 11.51 15.71 29.86
CA ASN A 298 10.15 15.30 30.11
C ASN A 298 9.69 14.43 28.93
N HIS A 299 9.36 13.17 29.21
CA HIS A 299 8.84 12.25 28.21
C HIS A 299 7.33 12.10 28.39
N PHE A 300 6.58 12.25 27.31
CA PHE A 300 5.11 12.13 27.29
C PHE A 300 4.72 11.00 26.35
N VAL A 301 3.93 10.05 26.83
CA VAL A 301 3.42 8.92 26.02
C VAL A 301 1.92 9.05 25.90
N TYR A 302 1.41 8.97 24.67
CA TYR A 302 -0.02 8.87 24.40
C TYR A 302 -0.42 7.41 24.21
N THR A 303 -1.41 6.95 24.96
CA THR A 303 -2.04 5.65 24.78
C THR A 303 -3.38 5.86 24.07
N GLN A 304 -3.56 5.19 22.94
CA GLN A 304 -4.77 5.31 22.12
C GLN A 304 -6.01 4.79 22.86
N PRO A 305 -7.22 5.25 22.50
CA PRO A 305 -8.47 4.86 23.17
C PRO A 305 -8.70 3.34 23.21
N GLU A 306 -8.29 2.62 22.17
CA GLU A 306 -8.44 1.16 22.09
C GLU A 306 -7.76 0.42 23.26
N GLU A 307 -6.71 1.02 23.82
CA GLU A 307 -5.91 0.46 24.92
C GLU A 307 -6.14 1.18 26.28
N ALA A 308 -6.61 2.43 26.28
CA ALA A 308 -6.74 3.28 27.48
C ALA A 308 -8.19 3.54 27.95
N GLY A 309 -9.21 3.09 27.21
CA GLY A 309 -10.62 3.39 27.45
C GLY A 309 -11.20 4.38 26.43
N ASP A 310 -12.47 4.78 26.57
CA ASP A 310 -13.20 5.55 25.53
C ASP A 310 -12.52 6.86 25.07
N ASP A 311 -11.66 7.45 25.92
CA ASP A 311 -10.82 8.60 25.60
C ASP A 311 -9.34 8.20 25.81
N GLY A 312 -8.49 8.37 24.78
CA GLY A 312 -7.05 8.08 24.90
C GLY A 312 -6.38 8.90 26.02
N SER A 313 -5.27 8.41 26.56
CA SER A 313 -4.65 8.97 27.77
C SER A 313 -3.22 9.43 27.55
N TRP A 314 -2.81 10.49 28.25
CA TRP A 314 -1.41 10.93 28.29
C TRP A 314 -0.78 10.52 29.62
N SER A 315 0.37 9.87 29.54
CA SER A 315 1.25 9.64 30.68
C SER A 315 2.53 10.46 30.52
N TRP A 316 3.20 10.73 31.64
CA TRP A 316 4.43 11.49 31.66
C TRP A 316 5.43 10.88 32.65
N GLN A 317 6.71 10.94 32.27
CA GLN A 317 7.82 10.57 33.11
C GLN A 317 8.96 11.58 32.95
N GLN A 318 9.55 12.02 34.06
CA GLN A 318 10.82 12.73 34.04
C GLN A 318 11.96 11.73 33.82
N GLN A 319 12.91 12.10 32.97
CA GLN A 319 14.10 11.30 32.71
C GLN A 319 15.37 12.12 32.94
N ASP A 320 16.47 11.42 33.19
CA ASP A 320 17.79 12.02 33.42
C ASP A 320 18.36 12.60 32.11
N ASP A 321 18.21 11.85 31.02
CA ASP A 321 18.49 12.29 29.65
C ASP A 321 17.64 11.49 28.64
N SER A 322 17.93 11.58 27.34
CA SER A 322 17.11 10.96 26.29
C SER A 322 17.49 9.51 25.94
N ARG A 323 18.43 8.86 26.66
CA ARG A 323 18.90 7.50 26.31
C ARG A 323 17.85 6.41 26.50
N ASP A 324 16.90 6.61 27.40
CA ASP A 324 15.90 5.60 27.79
C ASP A 324 14.51 5.81 27.12
N VAL A 325 14.41 6.69 26.12
CA VAL A 325 13.12 7.17 25.55
C VAL A 325 12.50 6.27 24.48
N GLN A 326 13.26 5.36 23.86
CA GLN A 326 12.87 4.88 22.53
C GLN A 326 12.45 3.41 22.55
N GLY A 327 11.13 3.22 22.52
CA GLY A 327 10.38 1.97 22.37
C GLY A 327 8.89 2.27 22.22
#